data_AF-A0A956J684-F1
#
_entry.id   AF-A0A956J684-F1
#
_cell.length_a   1.000
_cell.length_b   1.000
_cell.length_c   1.000
_cell.angle_alpha   90.00
_cell.angle_beta   90.00
_cell.angle_gamma   90.00
#
_symmetry.space_group_name_H-M   'P 1'
#
loop_
_entity.id
_entity.type
_entity.pdbx_description
1 polymer ?
#
loop_
_entity_poly.entity_id
_entity_poly.type
_entity_poly.pdbx_seq_one_letter_code
_entity_poly.pdbx_strand_id
1 'polypeptide(L)'
;NNFWCPTWTDYHNTVASAALHSMRTGEVQWIDELTIPGALRTLHTQIFQCSPSDNYFYCGQSPAGYGAYRANFNSSHAYFFNLFTYYWLTGDGTVVEILQRGASRMRNYLCSRRPAAACGPNDPTTDPSARLAGRVSSQWFAAFRFVGLASEDASFLDDWRGNMGRAATRHYAALQNNGQSYGFWTDSVIGGAGSHRTGQLWMVSLYDMRNMERLMRDTADAPIGSPAVRPSEVLISWARTLEDYGARVAGNGTAAGVWPNQLDFSFSGARIGGNLSSVSGNVDHDNDGQTCDTGDECLWSSGKATLCTVVVNAGLWTSNLSMTALGRELTERALGNALTVEVLNKRQGLYMSRLHEAVKALSE
;
A
#
# COMPACT_ATOMS: atom_id res chain seq x y z
N ASN A 1 26.40 0.74 -23.02
CA ASN A 1 26.36 2.17 -22.61
C ASN A 1 25.00 2.86 -22.75
N ASN A 2 23.86 2.15 -22.74
CA ASN A 2 22.53 2.78 -22.75
C ASN A 2 21.78 2.49 -21.44
N PHE A 3 22.32 2.93 -20.31
CA PHE A 3 21.60 2.86 -19.03
C PHE A 3 21.12 4.26 -18.61
N TRP A 4 19.91 4.26 -18.04
CA TRP A 4 19.32 5.28 -17.17
C TRP A 4 18.66 6.54 -17.73
N CYS A 5 19.27 7.39 -18.56
CA CYS A 5 18.81 8.79 -18.59
C CYS A 5 17.41 9.09 -19.19
N PRO A 6 16.90 8.49 -20.28
CA PRO A 6 15.60 8.89 -20.83
C PRO A 6 14.38 8.05 -20.38
N THR A 7 14.58 6.81 -19.88
CA THR A 7 13.48 5.83 -19.72
C THR A 7 13.19 5.39 -18.29
N TRP A 8 13.96 5.85 -17.31
CA TRP A 8 13.82 5.40 -15.93
C TRP A 8 12.64 6.06 -15.19
N THR A 9 11.86 5.22 -14.52
CA THR A 9 10.73 5.55 -13.63
C THR A 9 10.93 4.80 -12.33
N ASP A 10 10.73 5.45 -11.17
CA ASP A 10 10.88 4.81 -9.86
C ASP A 10 9.66 3.96 -9.49
N TYR A 11 9.47 2.86 -10.22
CA TYR A 11 8.36 1.95 -9.94
C TYR A 11 8.50 1.37 -8.52
N HIS A 12 7.42 1.46 -7.76
CA HIS A 12 7.30 0.94 -6.39
C HIS A 12 8.39 1.43 -5.41
N ASN A 13 8.94 2.62 -5.67
CA ASN A 13 9.92 3.30 -4.80
C ASN A 13 11.21 2.49 -4.61
N THR A 14 11.67 1.84 -5.69
CA THR A 14 12.87 0.99 -5.69
C THR A 14 14.10 1.75 -5.20
N VAL A 15 14.22 3.05 -5.52
CA VAL A 15 15.36 3.89 -5.12
C VAL A 15 15.51 4.03 -3.62
N ALA A 16 14.41 4.00 -2.87
CA ALA A 16 14.48 4.05 -1.41
C ALA A 16 15.29 2.87 -0.82
N SER A 17 15.44 1.77 -1.56
CA SER A 17 16.26 0.62 -1.16
C SER A 17 17.74 0.96 -1.03
N ALA A 18 18.27 1.91 -1.82
CA ALA A 18 19.65 2.35 -1.72
C ALA A 18 19.92 3.08 -0.40
N ALA A 19 19.00 3.95 0.02
CA ALA A 19 19.06 4.62 1.32
C ALA A 19 19.01 3.61 2.47
N LEU A 20 18.09 2.64 2.40
CA LEU A 20 17.97 1.58 3.40
C LEU A 20 19.22 0.70 3.47
N HIS A 21 19.80 0.35 2.32
CA HIS A 21 21.06 -0.39 2.26
C HIS A 21 22.20 0.39 2.92
N SER A 22 22.30 1.68 2.61
CA SER A 22 23.30 2.58 3.22
C SER A 22 23.16 2.62 4.74
N MET A 23 21.94 2.77 5.25
CA MET A 23 21.66 2.78 6.70
C MET A 23 22.02 1.45 7.38
N ARG A 24 21.94 0.33 6.67
CA ARG A 24 22.25 -1.01 7.22
C ARG A 24 23.73 -1.35 7.17
N THR A 25 24.45 -0.89 6.15
CA THR A 25 25.84 -1.30 5.88
C THR A 25 26.87 -0.23 6.23
N GLY A 26 26.45 1.03 6.36
CA GLY A 26 27.35 2.17 6.49
C GLY A 26 27.94 2.65 5.15
N GLU A 27 27.55 2.04 4.02
CA GLU A 27 27.99 2.43 2.68
C GLU A 27 27.25 3.69 2.19
N VAL A 28 27.61 4.85 2.76
CA VAL A 28 26.95 6.13 2.51
C VAL A 28 27.02 6.61 1.05
N GLN A 29 27.98 6.12 0.26
CA GLN A 29 28.10 6.47 -1.16
C GLN A 29 26.84 6.13 -1.97
N TRP A 30 26.05 5.12 -1.56
CA TRP A 30 24.79 4.79 -2.25
C TRP A 30 23.68 5.84 -2.03
N ILE A 31 23.79 6.68 -1.00
CA ILE A 31 22.93 7.84 -0.84
C ILE A 31 23.23 8.85 -1.96
N ASP A 32 24.51 9.18 -2.14
CA ASP A 32 24.97 10.19 -3.10
C ASP A 32 24.85 9.71 -4.55
N GLU A 33 25.14 8.45 -4.83
CA GLU A 33 25.17 7.90 -6.19
C GLU A 33 23.79 7.48 -6.71
N LEU A 34 22.88 7.04 -5.83
CA LEU A 34 21.59 6.47 -6.24
C LEU A 34 20.38 7.18 -5.63
N THR A 35 20.36 7.37 -4.31
CA THR A 35 19.18 7.91 -3.61
C THR A 35 18.88 9.35 -4.02
N ILE A 36 19.87 10.24 -3.88
CA ILE A 36 19.71 11.66 -4.19
C ILE A 36 19.43 11.88 -5.69
N PRO A 37 20.20 11.32 -6.63
CA PRO A 37 19.94 11.49 -8.06
C PRO A 37 18.57 10.94 -8.48
N GLY A 38 18.15 9.80 -7.93
CA GLY A 38 16.84 9.22 -8.20
C GLY A 38 15.70 10.13 -7.72
N ALA A 39 15.81 10.69 -6.51
CA ALA A 39 14.83 11.61 -5.95
C ALA A 39 14.74 12.93 -6.73
N LEU A 40 15.89 13.56 -7.02
CA LEU A 40 15.94 14.79 -7.83
C LEU A 40 15.32 14.57 -9.21
N ARG A 41 15.55 13.39 -9.81
CA ARG A 41 14.89 13.06 -11.06
C ARG A 41 13.37 12.93 -10.91
N THR A 42 12.87 12.26 -9.88
CA THR A 42 11.43 12.22 -9.62
C THR A 42 10.86 13.63 -9.43
N LEU A 43 11.56 14.47 -8.67
CA LEU A 43 11.16 15.84 -8.36
C LEU A 43 11.07 16.72 -9.61
N HIS A 44 12.10 16.71 -10.45
CA HIS A 44 12.25 17.65 -11.57
C HIS A 44 11.69 17.14 -12.90
N THR A 45 11.43 15.84 -13.02
CA THR A 45 10.93 15.27 -14.28
C THR A 45 9.56 14.62 -14.08
N GLN A 46 9.44 13.67 -13.15
CA GLN A 46 8.24 12.82 -13.00
C GLN A 46 7.03 13.56 -12.44
N ILE A 47 7.25 14.49 -11.50
CA ILE A 47 6.16 15.32 -11.00
C ILE A 47 5.79 16.42 -11.99
N PHE A 48 4.49 16.60 -12.18
CA PHE A 48 3.95 17.72 -12.91
C PHE A 48 4.16 19.02 -12.11
N GLN A 49 5.19 19.77 -12.51
CA GLN A 49 5.49 21.07 -11.94
C GLN A 49 4.63 22.15 -12.61
N CYS A 50 4.11 23.06 -11.79
CA CYS A 50 3.31 24.18 -12.25
C CYS A 50 3.79 25.48 -11.62
N SER A 51 3.45 26.61 -12.25
CA SER A 51 3.63 27.93 -11.64
C SER A 51 2.91 27.99 -10.27
N PRO A 52 3.41 28.79 -9.30
CA PRO A 52 2.71 29.00 -8.04
C PRO A 52 1.25 29.43 -8.18
N SER A 53 0.89 30.13 -9.26
CA SER A 53 -0.48 30.59 -9.54
C SER A 53 -1.36 29.57 -10.25
N ASP A 54 -0.80 28.45 -10.72
CA ASP A 54 -1.54 27.51 -11.56
C ASP A 54 -2.52 26.69 -10.72
N ASN A 55 -3.78 26.71 -11.13
CA ASN A 55 -4.89 25.99 -10.53
C ASN A 55 -5.20 24.66 -11.25
N TYR A 56 -4.22 24.06 -11.94
CA TYR A 56 -4.39 22.78 -12.64
C TYR A 56 -4.33 21.53 -11.73
N PHE A 57 -5.32 20.63 -11.84
CA PHE A 57 -5.51 19.49 -10.91
C PHE A 57 -4.26 18.61 -10.71
N TYR A 58 -3.48 18.41 -11.77
CA TYR A 58 -2.32 17.52 -11.75
C TYR A 58 -1.05 18.14 -11.16
N CYS A 59 -1.05 19.42 -10.77
CA CYS A 59 0.11 20.04 -10.14
C CYS A 59 0.52 19.30 -8.87
N GLY A 60 1.80 18.90 -8.77
CA GLY A 60 2.31 18.10 -7.66
C GLY A 60 1.96 16.61 -7.73
N GLN A 61 1.33 16.15 -8.82
CA GLN A 61 1.09 14.73 -9.07
C GLN A 61 2.20 14.15 -9.96
N SER A 62 2.48 12.85 -9.82
CA SER A 62 3.47 12.13 -10.64
C SER A 62 2.80 11.03 -11.48
N PRO A 63 1.96 11.36 -12.49
CA PRO A 63 1.24 10.36 -13.27
C PRO A 63 2.23 9.51 -14.08
N ALA A 64 2.43 8.26 -13.64
CA ALA A 64 3.28 7.29 -14.31
C ALA A 64 2.44 6.10 -14.81
N GLY A 65 2.31 6.00 -16.14
CA GLY A 65 1.71 4.83 -16.78
C GLY A 65 2.69 3.77 -17.24
N TYR A 66 2.17 2.82 -18.03
CA TYR A 66 2.94 1.72 -18.57
C TYR A 66 3.80 2.18 -19.77
N GLY A 67 5.09 1.87 -19.78
CA GLY A 67 5.94 1.92 -20.98
C GLY A 67 7.08 2.95 -20.99
N ALA A 68 6.90 4.14 -20.40
CA ALA A 68 7.96 5.13 -20.19
C ALA A 68 7.43 6.38 -19.44
N TYR A 69 8.35 7.25 -19.02
CA TYR A 69 8.08 8.62 -18.58
C TYR A 69 7.10 9.35 -19.53
N ARG A 70 5.93 9.77 -19.02
CA ARG A 70 4.86 10.51 -19.73
C ARG A 70 4.26 9.85 -20.98
N ALA A 71 4.78 8.72 -21.44
CA ALA A 71 4.27 8.02 -22.64
C ALA A 71 2.86 7.47 -22.45
N ASN A 72 2.48 7.19 -21.20
CA ASN A 72 1.13 6.80 -20.83
C ASN A 72 0.76 7.64 -19.60
N PHE A 73 0.01 8.71 -19.81
CA PHE A 73 -0.48 9.58 -18.74
C PHE A 73 -1.63 8.89 -17.99
N ASN A 74 -1.36 7.70 -17.44
CA ASN A 74 -2.30 7.05 -16.55
C ASN A 74 -2.00 7.52 -15.12
N SER A 75 -3.04 8.02 -14.46
CA SER A 75 -2.99 8.50 -13.07
C SER A 75 -2.91 7.34 -12.05
N SER A 76 -2.48 6.15 -12.47
CA SER A 76 -2.64 4.94 -11.65
C SER A 76 -1.50 4.72 -10.66
N HIS A 77 -0.44 5.53 -10.70
CA HIS A 77 0.70 5.45 -9.78
C HIS A 77 1.24 6.83 -9.42
N ALA A 78 1.53 7.02 -8.13
CA ALA A 78 2.30 8.13 -7.59
C ALA A 78 3.33 7.60 -6.57
N TYR A 79 4.57 7.42 -7.00
CA TYR A 79 5.66 6.82 -6.20
C TYR A 79 6.45 7.89 -5.45
N PHE A 80 5.88 8.39 -4.35
CA PHE A 80 6.46 9.51 -3.60
C PHE A 80 7.46 9.10 -2.50
N PHE A 81 7.65 7.82 -2.20
CA PHE A 81 8.45 7.43 -1.02
C PHE A 81 9.93 7.75 -1.15
N ASN A 82 10.47 7.74 -2.37
CA ASN A 82 11.85 8.17 -2.58
C ASN A 82 12.03 9.66 -2.21
N LEU A 83 11.06 10.51 -2.53
CA LEU A 83 11.05 11.93 -2.19
C LEU A 83 10.90 12.14 -0.69
N PHE A 84 10.04 11.36 -0.03
CA PHE A 84 9.92 11.41 1.43
C PHE A 84 11.25 11.07 2.09
N THR A 85 11.91 10.00 1.62
CA THR A 85 13.21 9.56 2.14
C THR A 85 14.28 10.62 1.88
N TYR A 86 14.33 11.16 0.67
CA TYR A 86 15.24 12.24 0.29
C TYR A 86 15.05 13.47 1.18
N TYR A 87 13.82 13.93 1.39
CA TYR A 87 13.54 15.05 2.31
C TYR A 87 14.08 14.78 3.71
N TRP A 88 13.84 13.60 4.29
CA TRP A 88 14.33 13.29 5.64
C TRP A 88 15.86 13.18 5.72
N LEU A 89 16.54 12.93 4.60
CA LEU A 89 18.01 12.90 4.52
C LEU A 89 18.62 14.29 4.30
N THR A 90 17.96 15.17 3.55
CA THR A 90 18.58 16.43 3.08
C THR A 90 17.94 17.70 3.62
N GLY A 91 16.68 17.65 4.07
CA GLY A 91 15.90 18.82 4.46
C GLY A 91 15.44 19.69 3.28
N ASP A 92 15.49 19.21 2.04
CA ASP A 92 15.09 19.98 0.85
C ASP A 92 13.59 20.30 0.84
N GLY A 93 13.25 21.52 1.27
CA GLY A 93 11.88 22.03 1.37
C GLY A 93 11.11 22.05 0.05
N THR A 94 11.80 22.01 -1.11
CA THR A 94 11.15 21.94 -2.43
C THR A 94 10.22 20.73 -2.55
N VAL A 95 10.58 19.61 -1.90
CA VAL A 95 9.74 18.40 -1.87
C VAL A 95 8.39 18.69 -1.22
N VAL A 96 8.40 19.38 -0.08
CA VAL A 96 7.18 19.72 0.67
C VAL A 96 6.33 20.68 -0.14
N GLU A 97 6.92 21.75 -0.68
CA GLU A 97 6.20 22.75 -1.48
C GLU A 97 5.47 22.13 -2.68
N ILE A 98 6.13 21.21 -3.40
CA ILE A 98 5.55 20.55 -4.57
C ILE A 98 4.43 19.58 -4.18
N LEU A 99 4.67 18.72 -3.19
CA LEU A 99 3.69 17.71 -2.79
C LEU A 99 2.49 18.30 -2.07
N GLN A 100 2.67 19.37 -1.29
CA GLN A 100 1.57 20.06 -0.61
C GLN A 100 0.53 20.61 -1.59
N ARG A 101 0.94 21.09 -2.77
CA ARG A 101 0.01 21.57 -3.80
C ARG A 101 -0.88 20.44 -4.33
N GLY A 102 -0.29 19.29 -4.66
CA GLY A 102 -1.04 18.11 -5.11
C GLY A 102 -1.94 17.57 -4.00
N ALA A 103 -1.41 17.48 -2.79
CA ALA A 103 -2.13 17.04 -1.61
C ALA A 103 -3.34 17.96 -1.31
N SER A 104 -3.17 19.28 -1.39
CA SER A 104 -4.25 20.24 -1.14
C SER A 104 -5.44 20.03 -2.09
N ARG A 105 -5.18 19.69 -3.35
CA ARG A 105 -6.24 19.40 -4.32
C ARG A 105 -6.89 18.06 -4.03
N MET A 106 -6.07 17.05 -3.76
CA MET A 106 -6.58 15.70 -3.51
C MET A 106 -7.41 15.64 -2.23
N ARG A 107 -7.04 16.32 -1.14
CA ARG A 107 -7.87 16.34 0.08
C ARG A 107 -9.23 17.01 -0.16
N ASN A 108 -9.28 18.07 -0.97
CA ASN A 108 -10.52 18.73 -1.36
C ASN A 108 -11.38 17.83 -2.27
N TYR A 109 -10.73 17.10 -3.18
CA TYR A 109 -11.41 16.13 -4.03
C TYR A 109 -11.95 14.94 -3.21
N LEU A 110 -11.25 14.45 -2.20
CA LEU A 110 -11.72 13.29 -1.42
C LEU A 110 -12.78 13.65 -0.36
N CYS A 111 -12.87 14.92 0.04
CA CYS A 111 -13.68 15.34 1.18
C CYS A 111 -14.49 16.62 0.90
N SER A 112 -15.82 16.50 0.93
CA SER A 112 -16.77 17.61 0.72
C SER A 112 -16.76 18.68 1.81
N ARG A 113 -16.17 18.39 2.98
CA ARG A 113 -16.09 19.32 4.12
C ARG A 113 -14.86 20.22 4.07
N ARG A 114 -13.94 19.98 3.12
CA ARG A 114 -12.77 20.83 2.95
C ARG A 114 -13.11 22.11 2.18
N PRO A 115 -12.46 23.25 2.49
CA PRO A 115 -11.32 23.38 3.41
C PRO A 115 -11.69 23.42 4.91
N ALA A 116 -12.96 23.61 5.28
CA ALA A 116 -13.39 23.90 6.65
C ALA A 116 -13.04 22.80 7.68
N ALA A 117 -13.16 21.53 7.34
CA ALA A 117 -12.82 20.42 8.22
C ALA A 117 -12.46 19.15 7.44
N ALA A 118 -11.73 18.23 8.08
CA ALA A 118 -11.56 16.87 7.57
C ALA A 118 -12.89 16.10 7.60
N CYS A 119 -13.01 15.10 6.74
CA CYS A 119 -14.19 14.23 6.70
C CYS A 119 -14.12 13.18 7.81
N GLY A 120 -15.25 12.99 8.50
CA GLY A 120 -15.44 11.93 9.48
C GLY A 120 -15.71 10.57 8.83
N PRO A 121 -15.71 9.48 9.62
CA PRO A 121 -15.82 8.10 9.13
C PRO A 121 -17.03 7.80 8.24
N ASN A 122 -18.13 8.52 8.41
CA ASN A 122 -19.38 8.28 7.68
C ASN A 122 -19.57 9.23 6.49
N ASP A 123 -18.74 10.26 6.34
CA ASP A 123 -18.89 11.24 5.27
C ASP A 123 -18.65 10.60 3.89
N PRO A 124 -19.53 10.83 2.89
CA PRO A 124 -19.42 10.26 1.55
C PRO A 124 -18.24 10.85 0.78
N THR A 125 -17.75 10.12 -0.21
CA THR A 125 -16.79 10.64 -1.19
C THR A 125 -17.49 11.68 -2.06
N THR A 126 -16.74 12.65 -2.59
CA THR A 126 -17.35 13.72 -3.41
C THR A 126 -17.76 13.23 -4.80
N ASP A 127 -17.13 12.14 -5.26
CA ASP A 127 -17.25 11.59 -6.61
C ASP A 127 -17.10 10.06 -6.56
N PRO A 128 -17.70 9.29 -7.50
CA PRO A 128 -17.51 7.84 -7.58
C PRO A 128 -16.06 7.40 -7.83
N SER A 129 -15.25 8.25 -8.46
CA SER A 129 -13.82 8.00 -8.72
C SER A 129 -12.92 8.43 -7.57
N ALA A 130 -13.45 9.15 -6.57
CA ALA A 130 -12.76 9.52 -5.34
C ALA A 130 -12.68 8.31 -4.38
N ARG A 131 -11.89 7.31 -4.76
CA ARG A 131 -11.74 6.05 -4.01
C ARG A 131 -11.06 6.28 -2.65
N LEU A 132 -11.37 5.40 -1.71
CA LEU A 132 -10.81 5.41 -0.35
C LEU A 132 -9.95 4.18 -0.03
N ALA A 133 -10.01 3.16 -0.87
CA ALA A 133 -9.23 1.94 -0.77
C ALA A 133 -8.35 1.78 -2.01
N GLY A 134 -7.34 0.92 -1.89
CA GLY A 134 -6.47 0.53 -2.98
C GLY A 134 -5.32 1.50 -3.24
N ARG A 135 -4.58 1.19 -4.30
CA ARG A 135 -3.27 1.77 -4.62
C ARG A 135 -3.24 3.30 -4.65
N VAL A 136 -4.08 3.92 -5.50
CA VAL A 136 -4.03 5.37 -5.74
C VAL A 136 -4.37 6.15 -4.47
N SER A 137 -5.47 5.76 -3.81
CA SER A 137 -5.93 6.33 -2.53
C SER A 137 -4.82 6.26 -1.49
N SER A 138 -4.22 5.08 -1.32
CA SER A 138 -3.14 4.83 -0.36
C SER A 138 -1.86 5.63 -0.61
N GLN A 139 -1.50 5.88 -1.88
CA GLN A 139 -0.35 6.72 -2.21
C GLN A 139 -0.60 8.18 -1.83
N TRP A 140 -1.81 8.69 -2.04
CA TRP A 140 -2.21 10.01 -1.59
C TRP A 140 -2.31 10.14 -0.07
N PHE A 141 -2.79 9.09 0.61
CA PHE A 141 -2.79 9.02 2.07
C PHE A 141 -1.37 9.11 2.64
N ALA A 142 -0.41 8.44 2.00
CA ALA A 142 1.00 8.57 2.38
C ALA A 142 1.54 10.00 2.13
N ALA A 143 1.11 10.67 1.06
CA ALA A 143 1.44 12.08 0.81
C ALA A 143 0.82 13.02 1.86
N PHE A 144 -0.44 12.80 2.25
CA PHE A 144 -1.08 13.57 3.34
C PHE A 144 -0.32 13.40 4.65
N ARG A 145 0.03 12.17 5.01
CA ARG A 145 0.86 11.91 6.19
C ARG A 145 2.20 12.64 6.10
N PHE A 146 2.90 12.54 4.97
CA PHE A 146 4.19 13.20 4.78
C PHE A 146 4.08 14.72 4.91
N VAL A 147 3.18 15.36 4.15
CA VAL A 147 2.97 16.82 4.18
C VAL A 147 2.56 17.27 5.59
N GLY A 148 1.70 16.53 6.27
CA GLY A 148 1.29 16.87 7.63
C GLY A 148 2.39 16.74 8.68
N LEU A 149 3.45 15.97 8.42
CA LEU A 149 4.63 15.86 9.28
C LEU A 149 5.74 16.84 8.90
N ALA A 150 5.84 17.24 7.63
CA ALA A 150 6.98 17.97 7.08
C ALA A 150 6.68 19.44 6.74
N SER A 151 5.39 19.83 6.68
CA SER A 151 4.96 21.22 6.41
C SER A 151 4.45 21.91 7.67
N GLU A 152 4.15 23.20 7.55
CA GLU A 152 3.50 23.99 8.61
C GLU A 152 1.98 23.72 8.73
N ASP A 153 1.38 22.94 7.81
CA ASP A 153 -0.04 22.58 7.85
C ASP A 153 -0.24 21.14 8.37
N ALA A 154 -0.30 20.98 9.68
CA ALA A 154 -0.57 19.69 10.31
C ALA A 154 -1.98 19.13 10.00
N SER A 155 -2.91 19.92 9.43
CA SER A 155 -4.28 19.48 9.16
C SER A 155 -4.36 18.38 8.09
N PHE A 156 -3.30 18.16 7.32
CA PHE A 156 -3.18 16.99 6.43
C PHE A 156 -3.12 15.66 7.19
N LEU A 157 -2.66 15.65 8.45
CA LEU A 157 -2.72 14.44 9.29
C LEU A 157 -4.18 14.04 9.59
N ASP A 158 -5.08 15.02 9.71
CA ASP A 158 -6.50 14.76 9.92
C ASP A 158 -7.16 14.21 8.65
N ASP A 159 -6.75 14.64 7.46
CA ASP A 159 -7.19 14.03 6.20
C ASP A 159 -6.71 12.59 6.08
N TRP A 160 -5.46 12.32 6.45
CA TRP A 160 -4.91 10.98 6.43
C TRP A 160 -5.68 10.05 7.38
N ARG A 161 -5.81 10.43 8.66
CA ARG A 161 -6.53 9.64 9.68
C ARG A 161 -8.01 9.51 9.33
N GLY A 162 -8.66 10.61 8.94
CA GLY A 162 -10.07 10.64 8.57
C GLY A 162 -10.38 9.74 7.38
N ASN A 163 -9.56 9.79 6.32
CA ASN A 163 -9.74 8.93 5.16
C ASN A 163 -9.45 7.46 5.45
N MET A 164 -8.46 7.13 6.29
CA MET A 164 -8.27 5.75 6.76
C MET A 164 -9.45 5.24 7.58
N GLY A 165 -10.04 6.10 8.43
CA GLY A 165 -11.28 5.79 9.15
C GLY A 165 -12.45 5.54 8.20
N ARG A 166 -12.63 6.39 7.17
CA ARG A 166 -13.66 6.20 6.14
C ARG A 166 -13.44 4.93 5.33
N ALA A 167 -12.19 4.60 5.02
CA ALA A 167 -11.83 3.34 4.36
C ALA A 167 -12.22 2.14 5.24
N ALA A 168 -11.86 2.14 6.52
CA ALA A 168 -12.25 1.10 7.47
C ALA A 168 -13.78 1.01 7.67
N THR A 169 -14.51 2.12 7.58
CA THR A 169 -15.98 2.14 7.63
C THR A 169 -16.63 1.48 6.42
N ARG A 170 -16.07 1.71 5.22
CA ARG A 170 -16.76 1.42 3.95
C ARG A 170 -16.22 0.20 3.22
N HIS A 171 -14.98 -0.18 3.46
CA HIS A 171 -14.23 -1.14 2.64
C HIS A 171 -13.65 -2.32 3.44
N TYR A 172 -13.79 -2.32 4.77
CA TYR A 172 -13.26 -3.39 5.61
C TYR A 172 -14.39 -4.23 6.20
N ALA A 173 -14.22 -5.55 6.33
CA ALA A 173 -15.07 -6.41 7.14
C ALA A 173 -14.21 -7.22 8.11
N ALA A 174 -14.69 -7.38 9.35
CA ALA A 174 -14.09 -8.24 10.36
C ALA A 174 -15.11 -9.30 10.71
N LEU A 175 -14.93 -10.52 10.21
CA LEU A 175 -15.95 -11.57 10.21
C LEU A 175 -15.51 -12.76 11.06
N GLN A 176 -16.44 -13.35 11.79
CA GLN A 176 -16.20 -14.46 12.71
C GLN A 176 -16.39 -15.80 11.98
N ASN A 177 -15.47 -16.72 12.21
CA ASN A 177 -15.61 -18.13 11.87
C ASN A 177 -14.82 -18.98 12.87
N ASN A 178 -15.43 -20.05 13.41
CA ASN A 178 -14.78 -20.96 14.37
C ASN A 178 -14.06 -20.25 15.53
N GLY A 179 -14.67 -19.18 16.06
CA GLY A 179 -14.11 -18.40 17.19
C GLY A 179 -12.92 -17.49 16.83
N GLN A 180 -12.60 -17.35 15.54
CA GLN A 180 -11.54 -16.47 15.04
C GLN A 180 -12.14 -15.33 14.20
N SER A 181 -11.49 -14.16 14.25
CA SER A 181 -11.84 -13.02 13.41
C SER A 181 -10.96 -12.93 12.18
N TYR A 182 -11.57 -12.75 11.01
CA TYR A 182 -10.93 -12.66 9.70
C TYR A 182 -11.22 -11.30 9.08
N GLY A 183 -10.17 -10.66 8.55
CA GLY A 183 -10.24 -9.34 7.95
C GLY A 183 -10.36 -9.43 6.43
N PHE A 184 -11.28 -8.71 5.83
CA PHE A 184 -11.43 -8.60 4.37
C PHE A 184 -11.46 -7.13 3.98
N TRP A 185 -10.60 -6.73 3.04
CA TRP A 185 -10.50 -5.35 2.55
C TRP A 185 -10.88 -5.30 1.07
N THR A 186 -11.86 -4.48 0.70
CA THR A 186 -12.51 -4.49 -0.62
C THR A 186 -12.26 -3.20 -1.39
N ASP A 187 -12.15 -3.27 -2.71
CA ASP A 187 -12.09 -2.06 -3.54
C ASP A 187 -13.46 -1.37 -3.64
N SER A 188 -14.54 -2.16 -3.58
CA SER A 188 -15.93 -1.68 -3.59
C SER A 188 -16.45 -1.44 -2.17
N VAL A 189 -17.48 -0.60 -2.04
CA VAL A 189 -18.12 -0.32 -0.74
C VAL A 189 -18.93 -1.54 -0.28
N ILE A 190 -18.77 -1.92 0.98
CA ILE A 190 -19.55 -2.96 1.66
C ILE A 190 -20.84 -2.33 2.19
N GLY A 191 -21.91 -2.38 1.36
CA GLY A 191 -23.22 -1.82 1.71
C GLY A 191 -24.02 -2.64 2.73
N GLY A 192 -23.64 -3.90 2.98
CA GLY A 192 -24.35 -4.80 3.88
C GLY A 192 -23.87 -6.24 3.76
N ALA A 193 -24.55 -7.17 4.44
CA ALA A 193 -24.35 -8.60 4.30
C ALA A 193 -24.57 -9.07 2.85
N GLY A 194 -23.95 -10.19 2.49
CA GLY A 194 -23.98 -10.72 1.12
C GLY A 194 -22.60 -11.17 0.65
N SER A 195 -22.43 -11.27 -0.66
CA SER A 195 -21.19 -11.66 -1.31
C SER A 195 -20.40 -10.44 -1.77
N HIS A 196 -19.10 -10.47 -1.50
CA HIS A 196 -18.16 -9.38 -1.76
C HIS A 196 -16.84 -9.96 -2.25
N ARG A 197 -15.98 -9.08 -2.76
CA ARG A 197 -14.65 -9.43 -3.25
C ARG A 197 -13.60 -8.52 -2.61
N THR A 198 -12.49 -9.09 -2.15
CA THR A 198 -11.37 -8.29 -1.65
C THR A 198 -10.72 -7.50 -2.79
N GLY A 199 -9.95 -6.46 -2.46
CA GLY A 199 -8.90 -6.00 -3.38
C GLY A 199 -7.88 -7.10 -3.63
N GLN A 200 -6.98 -6.88 -4.60
CA GLN A 200 -5.89 -7.82 -4.87
C GLN A 200 -5.03 -8.00 -3.62
N LEU A 201 -4.78 -9.24 -3.19
CA LEU A 201 -4.14 -9.54 -1.91
C LEU A 201 -2.80 -8.82 -1.75
N TRP A 202 -2.02 -8.78 -2.83
CA TRP A 202 -0.72 -8.11 -2.86
C TRP A 202 -0.82 -6.59 -2.82
N MET A 203 -1.85 -5.98 -3.44
CA MET A 203 -2.04 -4.52 -3.43
C MET A 203 -2.53 -4.06 -2.08
N VAL A 204 -3.53 -4.75 -1.50
CA VAL A 204 -4.04 -4.45 -0.16
C VAL A 204 -2.89 -4.50 0.85
N SER A 205 -2.06 -5.54 0.78
CA SER A 205 -0.93 -5.70 1.69
C SER A 205 0.17 -4.65 1.47
N LEU A 206 0.46 -4.28 0.22
CA LEU A 206 1.48 -3.29 -0.10
C LEU A 206 1.09 -1.87 0.30
N TYR A 207 -0.18 -1.51 0.06
CA TYR A 207 -0.66 -0.13 0.09
C TYR A 207 -1.53 0.17 1.31
N ASP A 208 -2.70 -0.47 1.42
CA ASP A 208 -3.68 -0.19 2.47
C ASP A 208 -3.15 -0.60 3.84
N MET A 209 -2.62 -1.82 3.95
CA MET A 209 -2.07 -2.34 5.20
C MET A 209 -0.81 -1.57 5.65
N ARG A 210 -0.06 -0.97 4.72
CA ARG A 210 1.03 -0.06 5.10
C ARG A 210 0.50 1.20 5.76
N ASN A 211 -0.53 1.82 5.19
CA ASN A 211 -1.12 2.99 5.82
C ASN A 211 -1.70 2.63 7.18
N MET A 212 -2.29 1.43 7.32
CA MET A 212 -2.80 0.93 8.59
C MET A 212 -1.70 0.72 9.63
N GLU A 213 -0.57 0.12 9.24
CA GLU A 213 0.57 -0.11 10.12
C GLU A 213 1.26 1.20 10.57
N ARG A 214 1.32 2.21 9.70
CA ARG A 214 1.76 3.55 10.11
C ARG A 214 0.77 4.22 11.06
N LEU A 215 -0.52 4.08 10.78
CA LEU A 215 -1.57 4.63 11.61
C LEU A 215 -1.51 4.02 13.00
N MET A 216 -1.37 2.70 13.11
CA MET A 216 -1.13 1.98 14.36
C MET A 216 0.01 2.61 15.19
N ARG A 217 1.17 2.86 14.56
CA ARG A 217 2.34 3.45 15.24
C ARG A 217 2.10 4.91 15.63
N ASP A 218 1.59 5.72 14.71
CA ASP A 218 1.47 7.17 14.87
C ASP A 218 0.34 7.58 15.83
N THR A 219 -0.65 6.72 16.03
CA THR A 219 -1.81 7.00 16.91
C THR A 219 -1.82 6.16 18.18
N ALA A 220 -0.73 5.43 18.47
CA ALA A 220 -0.68 4.44 19.56
C ALA A 220 -1.88 3.47 19.51
N ASP A 221 -2.20 2.99 18.30
CA ASP A 221 -3.28 2.06 18.00
C ASP A 221 -4.69 2.57 18.37
N ALA A 222 -4.89 3.90 18.32
CA ALA A 222 -6.21 4.49 18.53
C ALA A 222 -7.22 3.99 17.48
N PRO A 223 -8.47 3.66 17.88
CA PRO A 223 -9.46 3.07 16.99
C PRO A 223 -9.97 4.09 15.95
N ILE A 224 -10.34 3.57 14.78
CA ILE A 224 -10.80 4.34 13.62
C ILE A 224 -12.08 3.78 13.04
N GLY A 225 -12.77 4.58 12.23
CA GLY A 225 -13.94 4.13 11.49
C GLY A 225 -15.23 4.08 12.30
N SER A 226 -16.27 3.50 11.71
CA SER A 226 -17.60 3.34 12.28
C SER A 226 -18.26 2.04 11.75
N PRO A 227 -18.46 0.99 12.58
CA PRO A 227 -17.99 0.84 13.96
C PRO A 227 -16.48 1.00 14.07
N ALA A 228 -16.02 1.44 15.24
CA ALA A 228 -14.61 1.70 15.48
C ALA A 228 -13.82 0.38 15.59
N VAL A 229 -12.69 0.29 14.90
CA VAL A 229 -11.74 -0.85 14.92
C VAL A 229 -10.33 -0.34 15.12
N ARG A 230 -9.49 -1.10 15.82
CA ARG A 230 -8.08 -0.72 15.98
C ARG A 230 -7.26 -1.09 14.74
N PRO A 231 -6.30 -0.26 14.32
CA PRO A 231 -5.37 -0.62 13.25
C PRO A 231 -4.70 -1.99 13.42
N SER A 232 -4.29 -2.34 14.64
CA SER A 232 -3.70 -3.65 14.96
C SER A 232 -4.67 -4.82 14.70
N GLU A 233 -5.95 -4.67 15.08
CA GLU A 233 -7.00 -5.67 14.84
C GLU A 233 -7.21 -5.90 13.34
N VAL A 234 -7.18 -4.83 12.54
CA VAL A 234 -7.29 -4.92 11.08
C VAL A 234 -6.13 -5.72 10.51
N LEU A 235 -4.89 -5.38 10.89
CA LEU A 235 -3.68 -6.04 10.40
C LEU A 235 -3.62 -7.52 10.78
N ILE A 236 -3.93 -7.85 12.03
CA ILE A 236 -3.95 -9.23 12.53
C ILE A 236 -5.02 -10.05 11.82
N SER A 237 -6.24 -9.50 11.70
CA SER A 237 -7.35 -10.22 11.05
C SER A 237 -7.09 -10.40 9.56
N TRP A 238 -6.47 -9.41 8.89
CA TRP A 238 -6.04 -9.55 7.49
C TRP A 238 -4.96 -10.63 7.33
N ALA A 239 -3.95 -10.65 8.20
CA ALA A 239 -2.91 -11.68 8.17
C ALA A 239 -3.48 -13.09 8.38
N ARG A 240 -4.46 -13.24 9.28
CA ARG A 240 -5.19 -14.51 9.48
C ARG A 240 -5.96 -14.93 8.22
N THR A 241 -6.60 -13.98 7.53
CA THR A 241 -7.22 -14.24 6.22
C THR A 241 -6.20 -14.71 5.18
N LEU A 242 -5.00 -14.12 5.13
CA LEU A 242 -3.94 -14.56 4.23
C LEU A 242 -3.47 -15.99 4.54
N GLU A 243 -3.29 -16.33 5.82
CA GLU A 243 -2.85 -17.65 6.27
C GLU A 243 -3.90 -18.74 5.99
N ASP A 244 -5.14 -18.52 6.41
CA ASP A 244 -6.16 -19.58 6.41
C ASP A 244 -6.96 -19.65 5.11
N TYR A 245 -7.05 -18.54 4.37
CA TYR A 245 -7.76 -18.50 3.10
C TYR A 245 -6.81 -18.24 1.94
N GLY A 246 -6.01 -17.16 1.99
CA GLY A 246 -5.09 -16.82 0.90
C GLY A 246 -4.17 -17.97 0.49
N ALA A 247 -3.56 -18.66 1.45
CA ALA A 247 -2.64 -19.76 1.17
C ALA A 247 -3.34 -21.08 0.79
N ARG A 248 -4.62 -21.25 1.12
CA ARG A 248 -5.29 -22.58 1.17
C ARG A 248 -6.43 -22.75 0.17
N VAL A 249 -7.19 -21.71 -0.16
CA VAL A 249 -8.38 -21.88 -1.02
C VAL A 249 -8.05 -22.23 -2.47
N ALA A 250 -6.86 -21.85 -2.94
CA ALA A 250 -6.35 -22.18 -4.28
C ALA A 250 -5.09 -23.07 -4.23
N GLY A 251 -4.54 -23.32 -3.04
CA GLY A 251 -3.22 -23.89 -2.84
C GLY A 251 -3.15 -24.89 -1.69
N ASN A 252 -1.94 -25.22 -1.27
CA ASN A 252 -1.68 -26.23 -0.25
C ASN A 252 -1.36 -25.64 1.14
N GLY A 253 -1.54 -24.34 1.34
CA GLY A 253 -1.24 -23.65 2.60
C GLY A 253 0.23 -23.24 2.79
N THR A 254 1.09 -23.46 1.81
CA THR A 254 2.52 -23.08 1.88
C THR A 254 2.81 -21.81 1.09
N ALA A 255 3.97 -21.18 1.34
CA ALA A 255 4.43 -20.05 0.51
C ALA A 255 4.63 -20.41 -0.97
N ALA A 256 4.96 -21.68 -1.25
CA ALA A 256 5.18 -22.20 -2.60
C ALA A 256 3.90 -22.63 -3.33
N GLY A 257 2.81 -22.89 -2.61
CA GLY A 257 1.51 -23.25 -3.19
C GLY A 257 0.90 -22.09 -3.98
N VAL A 258 -0.12 -22.37 -4.80
CA VAL A 258 -0.83 -21.33 -5.56
C VAL A 258 -1.66 -20.45 -4.61
N TRP A 259 -1.55 -19.14 -4.75
CA TRP A 259 -2.38 -18.18 -4.01
C TRP A 259 -3.31 -17.47 -5.00
N PRO A 260 -4.57 -17.19 -4.64
CA PRO A 260 -5.47 -16.47 -5.52
C PRO A 260 -5.10 -14.98 -5.55
N ASN A 261 -5.51 -14.29 -6.62
CA ASN A 261 -5.31 -12.85 -6.76
C ASN A 261 -6.18 -12.06 -5.76
N GLN A 262 -7.41 -12.52 -5.58
CA GLN A 262 -8.44 -11.95 -4.70
C GLN A 262 -9.16 -13.08 -3.97
N LEU A 263 -9.96 -12.72 -2.96
CA LEU A 263 -10.88 -13.64 -2.31
C LEU A 263 -12.31 -13.16 -2.54
N ASP A 264 -13.15 -14.06 -3.02
CA ASP A 264 -14.61 -13.89 -2.95
C ASP A 264 -15.05 -14.41 -1.57
N PHE A 265 -15.86 -13.64 -0.86
CA PHE A 265 -16.32 -14.01 0.47
C PHE A 265 -17.79 -13.62 0.67
N SER A 266 -18.49 -14.40 1.47
CA SER A 266 -19.87 -14.11 1.85
C SER A 266 -20.03 -14.10 3.35
N PHE A 267 -20.92 -13.24 3.86
CA PHE A 267 -21.20 -13.17 5.28
C PHE A 267 -22.65 -12.79 5.58
N SER A 268 -23.07 -13.07 6.81
CA SER A 268 -24.36 -12.64 7.37
C SER A 268 -24.16 -11.78 8.62
N GLY A 269 -25.16 -10.96 8.95
CA GLY A 269 -25.09 -10.04 10.09
C GLY A 269 -24.31 -8.76 9.79
N ALA A 270 -23.65 -8.20 10.80
CA ALA A 270 -22.92 -6.94 10.68
C ALA A 270 -21.56 -7.12 9.98
N ARG A 271 -21.10 -6.07 9.28
CA ARG A 271 -19.77 -6.02 8.64
C ARG A 271 -18.61 -6.26 9.62
N ILE A 272 -18.77 -5.80 10.86
CA ILE A 272 -17.84 -6.03 11.97
C ILE A 272 -18.55 -6.96 12.97
N GLY A 273 -17.95 -8.11 13.25
CA GLY A 273 -18.47 -9.14 14.16
C GLY A 273 -19.52 -10.08 13.55
N GLY A 274 -19.89 -9.93 12.28
CA GLY A 274 -20.81 -10.85 11.59
C GLY A 274 -20.21 -12.22 11.31
N ASN A 275 -21.02 -13.14 10.80
CA ASN A 275 -20.63 -14.54 10.56
C ASN A 275 -20.17 -14.73 9.12
N LEU A 276 -18.93 -15.17 8.94
CA LEU A 276 -18.39 -15.56 7.64
C LEU A 276 -19.02 -16.89 7.23
N SER A 277 -19.62 -16.94 6.04
CA SER A 277 -20.30 -18.15 5.54
C SER A 277 -19.53 -18.88 4.46
N SER A 278 -18.75 -18.17 3.64
CA SER A 278 -17.90 -18.79 2.63
C SER A 278 -16.72 -17.88 2.25
N VAL A 279 -15.64 -18.53 1.82
CA VAL A 279 -14.50 -17.88 1.16
C VAL A 279 -14.03 -18.80 0.04
N SER A 280 -13.81 -18.23 -1.14
CA SER A 280 -13.24 -18.93 -2.29
C SER A 280 -12.15 -18.11 -2.96
N GLY A 281 -11.18 -18.79 -3.57
CA GLY A 281 -10.14 -18.14 -4.34
C GLY A 281 -10.69 -17.55 -5.63
N ASN A 282 -10.34 -16.30 -5.90
CA ASN A 282 -10.62 -15.67 -7.18
C ASN A 282 -9.28 -15.41 -7.90
N VAL A 283 -9.12 -16.06 -9.06
CA VAL A 283 -7.95 -15.95 -9.92
C VAL A 283 -8.17 -14.99 -11.09
N ASP A 284 -9.34 -14.32 -11.15
CA ASP A 284 -9.68 -13.43 -12.25
C ASP A 284 -8.72 -12.23 -12.34
N HIS A 285 -8.52 -11.87 -13.60
CA HIS A 285 -7.89 -10.72 -14.23
C HIS A 285 -7.07 -9.75 -13.37
N ASP A 286 -5.88 -9.44 -13.87
CA ASP A 286 -5.30 -8.12 -13.59
C ASP A 286 -6.23 -7.01 -14.14
N ASN A 287 -6.07 -5.78 -13.63
CA ASN A 287 -6.86 -4.63 -14.10
C ASN A 287 -6.64 -4.29 -15.60
N ASP A 288 -5.79 -5.05 -16.32
CA ASP A 288 -5.45 -4.87 -17.73
C ASP A 288 -6.14 -5.92 -18.63
N GLY A 289 -7.03 -6.76 -18.08
CA GLY A 289 -7.85 -7.71 -18.84
C GLY A 289 -7.10 -8.96 -19.29
N GLN A 290 -5.89 -9.22 -18.79
CA GLN A 290 -5.23 -10.51 -19.00
C GLN A 290 -5.89 -11.57 -18.11
N THR A 291 -6.50 -12.59 -18.72
CA THR A 291 -6.75 -13.87 -18.04
C THR A 291 -5.40 -14.43 -17.61
N CYS A 292 -5.19 -14.64 -16.31
CA CYS A 292 -4.12 -15.50 -15.86
C CYS A 292 -4.70 -16.88 -15.59
N ASP A 293 -4.06 -17.91 -16.10
CA ASP A 293 -4.56 -19.28 -16.00
C ASP A 293 -4.26 -19.87 -14.60
N THR A 294 -3.37 -19.25 -13.83
CA THR A 294 -3.06 -19.60 -12.44
C THR A 294 -3.03 -18.36 -11.53
N GLY A 295 -3.52 -18.49 -10.29
CA GLY A 295 -3.58 -17.36 -9.35
C GLY A 295 -2.25 -16.65 -9.10
N ASP A 296 -1.14 -17.39 -9.11
CA ASP A 296 0.22 -16.86 -8.93
C ASP A 296 0.69 -15.98 -10.11
N GLU A 297 0.24 -16.26 -11.33
CA GLU A 297 0.51 -15.40 -12.50
C GLU A 297 -0.18 -14.03 -12.33
N CYS A 298 -1.41 -14.03 -11.78
CA CYS A 298 -2.19 -12.82 -11.52
C CYS A 298 -1.73 -12.02 -10.29
N LEU A 299 -1.06 -12.67 -9.34
CA LEU A 299 -0.39 -11.96 -8.25
C LEU A 299 0.82 -11.15 -8.74
N TRP A 300 1.23 -11.27 -10.01
CA TRP A 300 2.59 -11.04 -10.48
C TRP A 300 3.56 -11.96 -9.71
N SER A 301 4.58 -12.53 -10.36
CA SER A 301 5.59 -13.39 -9.68
C SER A 301 6.16 -12.80 -8.36
N SER A 302 6.13 -11.47 -8.21
CA SER A 302 6.55 -10.72 -7.02
C SER A 302 5.45 -10.41 -5.99
N GLY A 303 4.17 -10.66 -6.26
CA GLY A 303 3.05 -10.24 -5.38
C GLY A 303 3.10 -10.82 -3.99
N LYS A 304 3.52 -12.08 -3.84
CA LYS A 304 3.70 -12.71 -2.53
C LYS A 304 4.75 -12.00 -1.66
N ALA A 305 5.73 -11.34 -2.27
CA ALA A 305 6.75 -10.59 -1.54
C ALA A 305 6.13 -9.44 -0.73
N THR A 306 5.00 -8.88 -1.17
CA THR A 306 4.34 -7.78 -0.45
C THR A 306 3.51 -8.25 0.75
N LEU A 307 3.28 -9.56 0.88
CA LEU A 307 2.56 -10.18 1.99
C LEU A 307 3.47 -10.44 3.20
N CYS A 308 4.78 -10.56 2.98
CA CYS A 308 5.75 -11.00 3.97
C CYS A 308 5.66 -10.20 5.29
N THR A 309 5.73 -8.87 5.20
CA THR A 309 5.77 -8.00 6.37
C THR A 309 4.50 -8.10 7.21
N VAL A 310 3.32 -8.11 6.57
CA VAL A 310 2.06 -8.13 7.32
C VAL A 310 1.86 -9.46 8.04
N VAL A 311 2.22 -10.58 7.40
CA VAL A 311 2.11 -11.92 7.99
C VAL A 311 3.13 -12.11 9.12
N VAL A 312 4.40 -11.77 8.90
CA VAL A 312 5.45 -11.89 9.93
C VAL A 312 5.11 -11.06 11.16
N ASN A 313 4.78 -9.78 10.98
CA ASN A 313 4.51 -8.89 12.10
C ASN A 313 3.30 -9.36 12.90
N ALA A 314 2.20 -9.73 12.24
CA ALA A 314 1.01 -10.25 12.92
C ALA A 314 1.30 -11.55 13.69
N GLY A 315 2.09 -12.47 13.11
CA GLY A 315 2.52 -13.69 13.77
C GLY A 315 3.30 -13.41 15.06
N LEU A 316 4.26 -12.48 14.99
CA LEU A 316 5.05 -12.06 16.16
C LEU A 316 4.20 -11.34 17.22
N TRP A 317 3.34 -10.40 16.83
CA TRP A 317 2.46 -9.67 17.77
C TRP A 317 1.49 -10.58 18.51
N THR A 318 1.05 -11.65 17.85
CA THR A 318 0.07 -12.61 18.42
C THR A 318 0.72 -13.86 18.98
N SER A 319 2.05 -14.01 18.89
CA SER A 319 2.76 -15.25 19.20
C SER A 319 2.20 -16.48 18.46
N ASN A 320 1.65 -16.29 17.26
CA ASN A 320 1.13 -17.37 16.42
C ASN A 320 2.27 -18.00 15.61
N LEU A 321 2.74 -19.17 16.08
CA LEU A 321 3.85 -19.89 15.47
C LEU A 321 3.61 -20.30 14.01
N SER A 322 2.38 -20.68 13.66
CA SER A 322 2.01 -21.05 12.28
C SER A 322 2.14 -19.86 11.35
N MET A 323 1.60 -18.70 11.77
CA MET A 323 1.66 -17.47 11.01
C MET A 323 3.10 -16.95 10.86
N THR A 324 3.89 -17.01 11.94
CA THR A 324 5.32 -16.67 11.89
C THR A 324 6.10 -17.59 10.95
N ALA A 325 5.81 -18.90 10.95
CA ALA A 325 6.43 -19.86 10.04
C ALA A 325 6.07 -19.56 8.57
N LEU A 326 4.79 -19.33 8.27
CA LEU A 326 4.36 -18.93 6.92
C LEU A 326 5.02 -17.63 6.48
N GLY A 327 5.10 -16.64 7.36
CA GLY A 327 5.78 -15.37 7.10
C GLY A 327 7.28 -15.55 6.79
N ARG A 328 7.95 -16.47 7.49
CA ARG A 328 9.34 -16.85 7.21
C ARG A 328 9.48 -17.51 5.84
N GLU A 329 8.66 -18.49 5.52
CA GLU A 329 8.67 -19.16 4.21
C GLU A 329 8.44 -18.17 3.05
N LEU A 330 7.48 -17.25 3.20
CA LEU A 330 7.23 -16.19 2.23
C LEU A 330 8.46 -15.31 2.04
N THR A 331 9.13 -14.93 3.13
CA THR A 331 10.32 -14.08 3.11
C THR A 331 11.49 -14.79 2.44
N GLU A 332 11.77 -16.05 2.78
CA GLU A 332 12.84 -16.85 2.17
C GLU A 332 12.62 -17.04 0.67
N ARG A 333 11.38 -17.36 0.25
CA ARG A 333 11.02 -17.48 -1.16
C ARG A 333 11.21 -16.16 -1.90
N ALA A 334 10.73 -15.06 -1.34
CA ALA A 334 10.83 -13.74 -1.96
C ALA A 334 12.30 -13.28 -2.06
N LEU A 335 13.15 -13.59 -1.08
CA LEU A 335 14.60 -13.37 -1.17
C LEU A 335 15.24 -14.21 -2.29
N GLY A 336 14.94 -15.52 -2.34
CA GLY A 336 15.43 -16.40 -3.40
C GLY A 336 15.07 -15.90 -4.79
N ASN A 337 13.83 -15.44 -4.97
CA ASN A 337 13.38 -14.87 -6.24
C ASN A 337 14.00 -13.50 -6.55
N ALA A 338 14.24 -12.65 -5.53
CA ALA A 338 14.85 -11.35 -5.73
C ALA A 338 16.31 -11.42 -6.20
N LEU A 339 17.00 -12.54 -5.92
CA LEU A 339 18.39 -12.79 -6.33
C LEU A 339 18.53 -13.23 -7.80
N THR A 340 17.44 -13.63 -8.47
CA THR A 340 17.48 -14.09 -9.87
C THR A 340 17.28 -12.97 -10.89
N VAL A 341 17.03 -11.74 -10.44
CA VAL A 341 16.75 -10.58 -11.30
C VAL A 341 17.98 -9.68 -11.38
N GLU A 342 18.50 -9.48 -12.59
CA GLU A 342 19.78 -8.77 -12.81
C GLU A 342 19.66 -7.23 -12.85
N VAL A 343 18.44 -6.67 -12.95
CA VAL A 343 18.23 -5.21 -13.14
C VAL A 343 17.13 -4.69 -12.21
N LEU A 344 17.40 -3.55 -11.55
CA LEU A 344 16.40 -2.78 -10.81
C LEU A 344 15.28 -2.29 -11.76
N ASN A 345 14.15 -2.98 -11.74
CA ASN A 345 12.97 -2.70 -12.55
C ASN A 345 11.69 -2.80 -11.68
N LYS A 346 10.50 -2.66 -12.30
CA LYS A 346 9.20 -2.75 -11.60
C LYS A 346 9.06 -4.01 -10.73
N ARG A 347 9.49 -5.19 -11.23
CA ARG A 347 9.42 -6.45 -10.48
C ARG A 347 10.36 -6.41 -9.27
N GLN A 348 11.57 -5.89 -9.47
CA GLN A 348 12.54 -5.78 -8.38
C GLN A 348 12.07 -4.81 -7.28
N GLY A 349 11.44 -3.71 -7.65
CA GLY A 349 10.81 -2.79 -6.70
C GLY A 349 9.77 -3.46 -5.82
N LEU A 350 8.95 -4.34 -6.38
CA LEU A 350 7.95 -5.09 -5.60
C LEU A 350 8.60 -6.03 -4.59
N TYR A 351 9.65 -6.75 -4.97
CA TYR A 351 10.42 -7.56 -4.02
C TYR A 351 11.02 -6.69 -2.90
N MET A 352 11.74 -5.63 -3.25
CA MET A 352 12.49 -4.83 -2.27
C MET A 352 11.60 -3.96 -1.37
N SER A 353 10.41 -3.57 -1.82
CA SER A 353 9.51 -2.64 -1.12
C SER A 353 9.12 -3.08 0.30
N ARG A 354 9.18 -4.38 0.61
CA ARG A 354 8.72 -4.94 1.89
C ARG A 354 9.65 -5.97 2.53
N LEU A 355 10.51 -6.61 1.74
CA LEU A 355 11.43 -7.64 2.25
C LEU A 355 12.27 -7.16 3.43
N HIS A 356 12.75 -5.92 3.42
CA HIS A 356 13.62 -5.39 4.48
C HIS A 356 12.93 -5.34 5.86
N GLU A 357 11.63 -5.06 5.93
CA GLU A 357 10.88 -5.01 7.20
C GLU A 357 10.64 -6.42 7.74
N ALA A 358 10.27 -7.36 6.87
CA ALA A 358 10.09 -8.77 7.25
C ALA A 358 11.41 -9.41 7.70
N VAL A 359 12.52 -9.15 6.99
CA VAL A 359 13.85 -9.62 7.35
C VAL A 359 14.27 -9.08 8.72
N LYS A 360 14.05 -7.78 8.97
CA LYS A 360 14.34 -7.18 10.28
C LYS A 360 13.55 -7.90 11.39
N ALA A 361 12.24 -8.04 11.22
CA ALA A 361 11.37 -8.65 12.21
C ALA A 361 11.70 -10.12 12.51
N LEU A 362 12.24 -10.86 11.53
CA LEU A 362 12.66 -12.27 11.71
C LEU A 362 14.09 -12.44 12.27
N SER A 363 14.85 -11.35 12.37
CA SER A 363 16.23 -11.33 12.87
C SER A 363 16.35 -10.88 14.33
N GLU A 364 15.26 -10.33 14.88
CA GLU A 364 15.06 -10.03 16.31
C GLU A 364 14.45 -11.25 16.99
#